data_AF-A0A6T8M188-F1
#
_entry.id   AF-A0A6T8M188-F1
#
_cell.length_a   1.000
_cell.length_b   1.000
_cell.length_c   1.000
_cell.angle_alpha   90.00
_cell.angle_beta   90.00
_cell.angle_gamma   90.00
#
_symmetry.space_group_name_H-M   'P 1'
#
loop_
_entity.id
_entity.type
_entity.pdbx_description
1 polymer ?
#
loop_
_entity_poly.entity_id
_entity_poly.type
_entity_poly.pdbx_seq_one_letter_code
_entity_poly.pdbx_strand_id
1 'polypeptide(L)'
;DVILKCDAYDGFTSNNSDENDNVGNPSLQYDIGINKCWKAVGPAHKQRYLEYTDEHISVKDDPIKTSVKGNNTSNAPKVEQTNNNHPSIVAGKQLSQIQTSLFQSLPFARYLNLITSLGQPLGHHSQTRRFRPGL
;
A
#
# COMPACT_ATOMS: atom_id res chain seq x y z
N ASP A 1 -16.83 -41.83 23.75
CA ASP A 1 -16.19 -40.53 24.09
C ASP A 1 -15.03 -40.23 23.17
N VAL A 2 -15.28 -39.41 22.15
CA VAL A 2 -14.25 -38.93 21.22
C VAL A 2 -13.87 -37.52 21.69
N ILE A 3 -12.72 -37.41 22.34
CA ILE A 3 -12.14 -36.13 22.73
C ILE A 3 -11.51 -35.52 21.47
N LEU A 4 -12.19 -34.54 20.88
CA LEU A 4 -11.58 -33.67 19.88
C LEU A 4 -10.58 -32.77 20.59
N LYS A 5 -9.29 -33.06 20.43
CA LYS A 5 -8.23 -32.10 20.73
C LYS A 5 -8.39 -30.96 19.73
N CYS A 6 -8.71 -29.77 20.24
CA CYS A 6 -8.51 -28.55 19.49
C CYS A 6 -7.01 -28.39 19.29
N ASP A 7 -6.51 -28.67 18.09
CA ASP A 7 -5.18 -28.25 17.71
C ASP A 7 -5.13 -26.72 17.83
N ALA A 8 -4.29 -26.24 18.75
CA ALA A 8 -3.98 -24.85 18.88
C ALA A 8 -3.45 -24.36 17.53
N TYR A 9 -4.12 -23.37 16.94
CA TYR A 9 -3.64 -22.67 15.77
C TYR A 9 -2.44 -21.83 16.20
N ASP A 10 -1.27 -22.44 16.15
CA ASP A 10 0.02 -21.80 16.40
C ASP A 10 0.41 -20.98 15.16
N GLY A 11 0.70 -19.70 15.38
CA GLY A 11 1.44 -18.89 14.42
C GLY A 11 0.61 -18.28 13.29
N PHE A 12 0.15 -17.05 13.51
CA PHE A 12 0.00 -16.09 12.42
C PHE A 12 1.39 -15.95 11.77
N THR A 13 1.60 -16.58 10.61
CA THR A 13 2.85 -16.44 9.87
C THR A 13 3.01 -14.97 9.51
N SER A 14 3.98 -14.31 10.16
CA SER A 14 4.52 -13.03 9.70
C SER A 14 4.89 -13.22 8.24
N ASN A 15 4.06 -12.68 7.34
CA ASN A 15 4.42 -12.62 5.95
C ASN A 15 5.66 -11.72 5.90
N ASN A 16 6.82 -12.29 5.53
CA ASN A 16 8.14 -11.67 5.39
C ASN A 16 8.17 -10.27 4.70
N SER A 17 7.06 -9.85 4.10
CA SER A 17 6.82 -8.53 3.51
C SER A 17 6.73 -7.39 4.53
N ASP A 18 6.21 -7.65 5.73
CA ASP A 18 6.05 -6.61 6.77
C ASP A 18 7.39 -6.29 7.44
N GLU A 19 8.22 -7.30 7.67
CA GLU A 19 9.59 -7.15 8.20
C GLU A 19 10.45 -6.27 7.29
N ASN A 20 10.31 -6.40 5.97
CA ASN A 20 11.02 -5.57 4.99
C ASN A 20 10.64 -4.08 5.08
N ASP A 21 9.43 -3.77 5.53
CA ASP A 21 8.93 -2.40 5.72
C ASP A 21 9.11 -1.91 7.18
N ASN A 22 9.79 -2.69 8.04
CA ASN A 22 9.86 -2.50 9.49
C ASN A 22 8.48 -2.39 10.18
N VAL A 23 7.45 -2.96 9.57
CA VAL A 23 6.08 -3.03 10.09
C VAL A 23 5.97 -4.29 10.96
N GLY A 24 5.40 -4.18 12.17
CA GLY A 24 5.27 -5.33 13.07
C GLY A 24 5.61 -5.01 14.52
N ASN A 25 6.54 -4.08 14.75
CA ASN A 25 6.89 -3.64 16.10
C ASN A 25 5.99 -2.46 16.52
N PRO A 26 5.27 -2.56 17.65
CA PRO A 26 4.43 -1.48 18.13
C PRO A 26 5.31 -0.27 18.42
N SER A 27 5.09 0.81 17.67
CA SER A 27 5.84 2.04 17.83
C SER A 27 5.00 3.23 17.45
N LEU A 28 5.29 4.37 18.07
CA LEU A 28 4.59 5.63 17.82
C LEU A 28 5.15 6.38 16.60
N GLN A 29 6.12 5.79 15.91
CA GLN A 29 6.79 6.37 14.75
C GLN A 29 5.84 6.39 13.55
N TYR A 30 5.73 7.58 12.95
CA TYR A 30 4.72 7.84 11.93
C TYR A 30 5.20 7.41 10.54
N ASP A 31 6.51 7.39 10.33
CA ASP A 31 7.27 7.13 9.11
C ASP A 31 7.45 5.65 8.75
N ILE A 32 7.14 4.74 9.66
CA ILE A 32 7.31 3.29 9.42
C ILE A 32 6.39 2.80 8.30
N GLY A 33 6.98 2.07 7.34
CA GLY A 33 6.28 1.54 6.17
C GLY A 33 5.88 2.61 5.14
N ILE A 34 6.26 3.87 5.34
CA ILE A 34 6.16 4.90 4.28
C ILE A 34 7.20 4.56 3.22
N ASN A 35 6.77 4.55 1.97
CA ASN A 35 7.66 4.43 0.82
C ASN A 35 7.13 5.27 -0.35
N LYS A 36 7.79 5.19 -1.51
CA LYS A 36 7.43 5.97 -2.71
C LYS A 36 5.95 5.82 -3.12
N CYS A 37 5.29 4.71 -2.77
CA CYS A 37 3.90 4.46 -3.13
C CYS A 37 2.94 4.43 -1.93
N TRP A 38 3.44 4.48 -0.70
CA TRP A 38 2.62 4.42 0.51
C TRP A 38 2.87 5.67 1.36
N LYS A 39 1.86 6.53 1.47
CA LYS A 39 1.90 7.76 2.29
C LYS A 39 1.17 7.54 3.61
N ALA A 40 1.67 8.13 4.70
CA ALA A 40 0.94 8.11 5.97
C ALA A 40 -0.19 9.16 5.99
N VAL A 41 -1.34 8.78 6.53
CA VAL A 41 -2.56 9.61 6.57
C VAL A 41 -2.94 9.98 8.00
N GLY A 42 -3.17 11.29 8.18
CA GLY A 42 -3.87 11.90 9.30
C GLY A 42 -2.98 12.53 10.36
N PRO A 43 -3.49 13.53 11.10
CA PRO A 43 -2.96 13.79 12.41
C PRO A 43 -3.31 12.61 13.32
N ALA A 44 -2.36 12.29 14.19
CA ALA A 44 -2.34 11.11 15.04
C ALA A 44 -3.60 10.87 15.91
N HIS A 45 -4.39 11.91 16.18
CA HIS A 45 -5.58 11.87 17.03
C HIS A 45 -6.89 11.71 16.25
N LYS A 46 -6.85 11.60 14.91
CA LYS A 46 -8.05 11.37 14.07
C LYS A 46 -7.98 10.02 13.36
N GLN A 47 -6.85 9.74 12.74
CA GLN A 47 -6.63 8.54 11.95
C GLN A 47 -5.14 8.31 11.77
N ARG A 48 -4.75 7.03 11.68
CA ARG A 48 -3.37 6.61 11.40
C ARG A 48 -3.43 5.37 10.51
N TYR A 49 -3.09 5.53 9.24
CA TYR A 49 -2.95 4.42 8.29
C TYR A 49 -2.04 4.83 7.13
N LEU A 50 -1.61 3.86 6.34
CA LEU A 50 -0.91 4.11 5.08
C LEU A 50 -1.91 4.07 3.92
N GLU A 51 -1.90 5.09 3.07
CA GLU A 51 -2.68 5.15 1.83
C GLU A 51 -1.75 4.91 0.65
N TYR A 52 -2.17 4.06 -0.29
CA TYR A 52 -1.42 3.84 -1.52
C TYR A 52 -1.69 4.95 -2.53
N THR A 53 -0.63 5.50 -3.11
CA THR A 53 -0.66 6.53 -4.16
C THR A 53 0.20 6.10 -5.35
N ASP A 54 -0.40 6.10 -6.55
CA ASP A 54 0.27 5.75 -7.81
C ASP A 54 1.04 6.94 -8.45
N GLU A 55 1.07 8.08 -7.76
CA GLU A 55 1.53 9.37 -8.28
C GLU A 55 3.02 9.41 -8.67
N HIS A 56 3.82 8.43 -8.26
CA HIS A 56 5.26 8.38 -8.54
C HIS A 56 5.67 7.51 -9.74
N ILE A 57 4.72 6.90 -10.48
CA ILE A 57 4.98 6.17 -11.74
C ILE A 57 4.61 7.02 -12.97
N SER A 58 4.33 8.31 -12.79
CA SER A 58 4.29 9.26 -13.90
C SER A 58 5.71 9.77 -14.16
N VAL A 59 6.53 8.96 -14.84
CA VAL A 59 7.77 9.44 -15.44
C VAL A 59 7.38 10.52 -16.43
N LYS A 60 7.60 11.79 -16.05
CA LYS A 60 7.82 12.82 -17.05
C LYS A 60 9.14 12.43 -17.71
N ASP A 61 9.08 11.99 -18.96
CA ASP A 61 10.25 11.82 -19.81
C ASP A 61 10.85 13.21 -20.06
N ASP A 62 11.59 13.74 -19.09
CA ASP A 62 12.45 14.91 -19.30
C ASP A 62 13.74 14.40 -19.97
N PRO A 63 14.14 14.93 -21.15
CA PRO A 63 15.33 14.46 -21.85
C PRO A 63 16.61 14.78 -21.06
N ILE A 64 17.49 13.79 -20.99
CA ILE A 64 18.82 13.80 -20.37
C ILE A 64 19.58 15.10 -20.71
N LYS A 65 19.94 15.89 -19.68
CA LYS A 65 20.99 16.91 -19.77
C LYS A 65 22.27 16.39 -19.15
N THR A 66 23.21 15.98 -19.99
CA THR A 66 24.58 15.63 -19.64
C THR A 66 25.36 16.92 -19.34
N SER A 67 25.79 17.11 -18.10
CA SER A 67 26.91 18.00 -17.77
C SER A 67 27.79 17.30 -16.73
N VAL A 68 28.92 16.77 -17.21
CA VAL A 68 29.92 16.10 -16.39
C VAL A 68 30.91 17.15 -15.89
N LYS A 69 31.00 17.31 -14.57
CA LYS A 69 32.21 17.74 -13.86
C LYS A 69 32.19 17.16 -12.45
N GLY A 70 33.05 16.18 -12.22
CA GLY A 70 33.15 15.46 -10.95
C GLY A 70 33.89 16.26 -9.87
N ASN A 71 33.67 15.85 -8.62
CA ASN A 71 34.69 15.73 -7.58
C ASN A 71 34.16 14.81 -6.47
N ASN A 72 34.98 13.82 -6.10
CA ASN A 72 34.66 12.74 -5.17
C ASN A 72 34.82 13.21 -3.72
N THR A 73 33.78 12.99 -2.90
CA THR A 73 33.92 12.82 -1.45
C THR A 73 32.93 11.75 -1.03
N SER A 74 33.45 10.72 -0.41
CA SER A 74 32.78 9.47 -0.06
C SER A 74 31.70 9.70 0.98
N ASN A 75 30.48 9.99 0.51
CA ASN A 75 29.21 9.71 1.18
C ASN A 75 28.22 9.48 0.05
N ALA A 76 28.24 8.27 -0.50
CA ALA A 76 27.39 7.90 -1.61
C ALA A 76 25.92 8.08 -1.20
N PRO A 77 25.12 8.87 -1.95
CA PRO A 77 23.68 8.80 -1.79
C PRO A 77 23.28 7.36 -2.11
N LYS A 78 22.58 6.71 -1.17
CA LYS A 78 22.05 5.37 -1.36
C LYS A 78 21.06 5.44 -2.53
N VAL A 79 21.53 5.11 -3.73
CA VAL A 79 20.71 4.95 -4.92
C VAL A 79 19.79 3.76 -4.63
N GLU A 80 18.59 4.03 -4.11
CA GLU A 80 17.57 3.03 -3.90
C GLU A 80 17.02 2.60 -5.26
N GLN A 81 17.61 1.52 -5.77
CA GLN A 81 17.09 0.68 -6.83
C GLN A 81 15.57 0.59 -6.67
N THR A 82 14.83 1.04 -7.68
CA THR A 82 13.38 0.83 -7.81
C THR A 82 13.14 -0.66 -8.02
N ASN A 83 13.26 -1.44 -6.96
CA ASN A 83 12.86 -2.83 -6.93
C ASN A 83 11.34 -2.84 -6.96
N ASN A 84 10.77 -2.74 -8.16
CA ASN A 84 9.33 -2.89 -8.43
C ASN A 84 8.76 -4.22 -7.90
N ASN A 85 9.62 -5.09 -7.40
CA ASN A 85 9.34 -6.37 -6.79
C ASN A 85 9.11 -6.30 -5.27
N HIS A 86 9.10 -5.11 -4.65
CA HIS A 86 8.75 -5.02 -3.22
C HIS A 86 7.31 -5.50 -2.99
N PRO A 87 7.06 -6.49 -2.12
CA PRO A 87 5.75 -7.14 -2.01
C PRO A 87 4.64 -6.16 -1.63
N SER A 88 4.92 -5.16 -0.76
CA SER A 88 3.92 -4.15 -0.40
C SER A 88 3.58 -3.19 -1.54
N ILE A 89 4.51 -2.97 -2.48
CA ILE A 89 4.25 -2.16 -3.69
C ILE A 89 3.37 -2.96 -4.65
N VAL A 90 3.68 -4.25 -4.86
CA VAL A 90 2.88 -5.15 -5.70
C VAL A 90 1.46 -5.27 -5.17
N ALA A 91 1.28 -5.48 -3.87
CA ALA A 91 -0.03 -5.57 -3.24
C ALA A 91 -0.82 -4.26 -3.39
N GLY A 92 -0.19 -3.11 -3.13
CA GLY A 92 -0.82 -1.80 -3.31
C GLY A 92 -1.28 -1.57 -4.75
N LYS A 93 -0.43 -1.95 -5.73
CA LYS A 93 -0.76 -1.87 -7.16
C LYS A 93 -1.95 -2.75 -7.54
N GLN A 94 -1.99 -4.01 -7.08
CA GLN A 94 -3.10 -4.92 -7.35
C GLN A 94 -4.42 -4.41 -6.76
N LEU A 95 -4.38 -3.89 -5.52
CA LEU A 95 -5.56 -3.31 -4.89
C LEU A 95 -6.03 -2.04 -5.61
N SER A 96 -5.12 -1.21 -6.09
CA SER A 96 -5.44 -0.05 -6.94
C SER A 96 -6.07 -0.46 -8.28
N GLN A 97 -5.62 -1.56 -8.89
CA GLN A 97 -6.24 -2.12 -10.09
C GLN A 97 -7.66 -2.63 -9.82
N ILE A 98 -7.91 -3.30 -8.69
CA ILE A 98 -9.26 -3.73 -8.30
C ILE A 98 -10.15 -2.50 -8.07
N GLN A 99 -9.62 -1.49 -7.40
CA GLN A 99 -10.32 -0.25 -7.11
C GLN A 99 -10.83 0.44 -8.39
N THR A 100 -10.01 0.49 -9.43
CA THR A 100 -10.39 1.10 -10.71
C THR A 100 -11.20 0.14 -11.58
N SER A 101 -10.72 -1.09 -11.78
CA SER A 101 -11.32 -2.05 -12.73
C SER A 101 -12.64 -2.64 -12.25
N LEU A 102 -12.81 -2.91 -10.96
CA LEU A 102 -14.02 -3.57 -10.43
C LEU A 102 -15.02 -2.53 -9.92
N PHE A 103 -14.59 -1.66 -9.00
CA PHE A 103 -15.52 -0.76 -8.31
C PHE A 103 -16.06 0.36 -9.20
N GLN A 104 -15.34 0.74 -10.25
CA GLN A 104 -15.83 1.70 -11.25
C GLN A 104 -16.58 1.03 -12.41
N SER A 105 -16.68 -0.31 -12.42
CA SER A 105 -17.30 -1.03 -13.53
C SER A 105 -18.83 -0.95 -13.50
N LEU A 106 -19.43 -0.83 -14.69
CA LEU A 106 -20.88 -0.82 -14.84
C LEU A 106 -21.56 -2.11 -14.35
N PRO A 107 -21.02 -3.33 -14.61
CA PRO A 107 -21.59 -4.56 -14.05
C PRO A 107 -21.67 -4.53 -12.52
N PHE A 108 -20.62 -4.05 -11.85
CA PHE A 108 -20.60 -3.92 -10.39
C PHE A 108 -21.60 -2.87 -9.89
N ALA A 109 -21.73 -1.74 -10.59
CA ALA A 109 -22.74 -0.73 -10.28
C ALA A 109 -24.17 -1.27 -10.41
N ARG A 110 -24.46 -2.08 -11.44
CA ARG A 110 -25.76 -2.76 -11.58
C ARG A 110 -26.01 -3.76 -10.45
N TYR A 111 -24.98 -4.50 -10.05
CA TYR A 111 -25.06 -5.41 -8.91
C TYR A 111 -25.36 -4.65 -7.62
N LEU A 112 -24.65 -3.56 -7.34
CA LEU A 112 -24.92 -2.69 -6.18
C LEU A 112 -26.35 -2.17 -6.16
N ASN A 113 -26.87 -1.72 -7.31
CA ASN A 113 -28.27 -1.30 -7.42
C ASN A 113 -29.22 -2.44 -7.07
N LEU A 114 -28.97 -3.65 -7.57
CA LEU A 114 -29.80 -4.82 -7.29
C LEU A 114 -29.83 -5.18 -5.80
N ILE A 115 -28.68 -5.14 -5.11
CA ILE A 115 -28.61 -5.55 -3.69
C ILE A 115 -29.02 -4.46 -2.71
N THR A 116 -28.92 -3.18 -3.09
CA THR A 116 -29.24 -2.06 -2.18
C THR A 116 -30.57 -1.38 -2.48
N SER A 117 -31.12 -1.55 -3.69
CA SER A 117 -32.31 -0.80 -4.17
C SER A 117 -32.17 0.74 -4.12
N LEU A 118 -30.94 1.26 -3.99
CA LEU A 118 -30.66 2.70 -3.87
C LEU A 118 -30.43 3.41 -5.22
N GLY A 119 -30.52 2.68 -6.35
CA GLY A 119 -30.18 3.22 -7.66
C GLY A 119 -28.71 3.00 -8.03
N GLN A 120 -28.30 3.59 -9.16
CA GLN A 120 -26.90 3.58 -9.57
C GLN A 120 -26.10 4.63 -8.78
N PRO A 121 -24.87 4.30 -8.33
CA PRO A 121 -24.04 5.25 -7.61
C PRO A 121 -23.68 6.45 -8.51
N LEU A 122 -23.91 7.67 -8.02
CA LEU A 122 -23.61 8.93 -8.73
C LEU A 122 -22.14 9.32 -8.65
N GLY A 123 -21.43 8.85 -7.64
CA GLY A 123 -20.02 9.10 -7.43
C GLY A 123 -19.38 7.97 -6.66
N HIS A 124 -18.09 7.76 -6.88
CA HIS A 124 -17.30 6.78 -6.15
C HIS A 124 -16.12 7.48 -5.49
N HIS A 125 -15.82 7.08 -4.25
CA HIS A 125 -14.56 7.41 -3.59
C HIS A 125 -14.04 6.15 -2.93
N SER A 126 -12.81 5.80 -3.26
CA SER A 126 -12.18 4.58 -2.78
C SER A 126 -10.69 4.86 -2.54
N GLN A 127 -10.13 4.15 -1.58
CA GLN A 127 -8.74 4.29 -1.18
C GLN A 127 -8.20 2.92 -0.81
N THR A 128 -7.00 2.62 -1.32
CA THR A 128 -6.24 1.45 -0.89
C THR A 128 -5.50 1.80 0.40
N ARG A 129 -5.81 1.09 1.48
CA ARG A 129 -5.34 1.38 2.84
C ARG A 129 -4.62 0.18 3.44
N ARG A 130 -3.56 0.45 4.19
CA ARG A 130 -2.84 -0.53 5.01
C ARG A 130 -2.84 -0.06 6.47
N PHE A 131 -3.40 -0.88 7.35
CA PHE A 131 -3.36 -0.69 8.79
C PHE A 131 -2.18 -1.46 9.36
N ARG A 132 -1.38 -0.80 10.19
CA ARG A 132 -0.16 -1.39 10.76
C ARG A 132 -0.53 -2.12 12.07
N PRO A 133 0.01 -3.31 12.34
CA PRO A 133 -0.20 -3.98 13.62
C PRO A 133 0.39 -3.13 14.76
N GLY A 134 -0.35 -3.01 15.87
CA GLY A 134 0.09 -2.26 17.06
C GLY A 134 0.03 -0.73 16.91
N LEU A 135 -0.71 -0.24 15.92
CA LEU A 135 -0.87 1.18 15.60
C LEU A 135 -2.34 1.53 15.31
#